data_AF-A0A520HL44-F1
#
_entry.id   AF-A0A520HL44-F1
#
_cell.length_a   1.000
_cell.length_b   1.000
_cell.length_c   1.000
_cell.angle_alpha   90.00
_cell.angle_beta   90.00
_cell.angle_gamma   90.00
#
_symmetry.space_group_name_H-M   'P 1'
#
loop_
_entity.id
_entity.type
_entity.pdbx_description
1 polymer ?
#
loop_
_entity_poly.entity_id
_entity_poly.type
_entity_poly.pdbx_seq_one_letter_code
_entity_poly.pdbx_strand_id
1 'polypeptide(L)'
;MATQSTPPTDTAQSSAYDATRHAERWIADYCARSTAADMLCPAADGSIDPAWTATFAELAMVASDDLGHVRERVQRHAVDIGTGFRIADEPDERPWPVSPVPLLIEADAWARIAAGVVQRATLMESVIADLYGEGKLVADGHIPAALVTGSPFFLRPMVGLDPPGGRHLDFIAIDLGRGPTGEWRVLADHLRAPAGAGYALENRIAVSRTLGGLQDRLNVKRHAPFFAAFRAGIAAMCKRTDPRIGLLTPGRFNPSYPEQAHLARYLGLLLVEGADLAALEDKVYVRTIGGLKRIDALWRRLDPRLLDPLAFDTHSQIGVPGLIDAYAAGNVVLSNAPGSAVLEAPAFSAFLPQLAKSLLGEDLLLPNIATWWCGQDGARAQVEANFDRLLIGPAFHSRPLGMTDGPVTGAEITGADRARLLADMANRPQDYVGQELVQLSTMPVVVGDALVPRPFTLRVFAARNGDGEWTVLPGGFAR
;
A
#
# COMPACT_ATOMS: atom_id res chain seq x y z
N MET A 1 -38.65 17.41 -55.84
CA MET A 1 -37.83 16.33 -55.28
C MET A 1 -37.42 16.75 -53.87
N ALA A 2 -38.09 16.21 -52.86
CA ALA A 2 -37.79 16.49 -51.45
C ALA A 2 -36.81 15.43 -50.95
N THR A 3 -35.66 15.86 -50.45
CA THR A 3 -34.65 15.04 -49.78
C THR A 3 -35.07 14.85 -48.33
N GLN A 4 -35.40 13.60 -47.96
CA GLN A 4 -35.61 13.19 -46.57
C GLN A 4 -34.25 13.08 -45.88
N SER A 5 -34.08 13.84 -44.80
CA SER A 5 -33.02 13.67 -43.80
C SER A 5 -33.46 12.61 -42.78
N THR A 6 -32.82 11.45 -42.78
CA THR A 6 -32.96 10.44 -41.73
C THR A 6 -32.12 10.86 -40.50
N PRO A 7 -32.64 10.86 -39.26
CA PRO A 7 -31.88 11.26 -38.09
C PRO A 7 -30.95 10.11 -37.62
N PRO A 8 -29.75 10.40 -37.07
CA PRO A 8 -28.78 9.39 -36.62
C PRO A 8 -29.09 8.79 -35.23
N THR A 9 -30.36 8.72 -34.80
CA THR A 9 -30.71 8.48 -33.39
C THR A 9 -31.03 7.01 -33.04
N ASP A 10 -31.48 6.20 -34.00
CA ASP A 10 -31.98 4.83 -33.75
C ASP A 10 -30.89 3.81 -33.41
N THR A 11 -29.72 3.87 -34.06
CA THR A 11 -28.63 2.90 -33.87
C THR A 11 -27.92 3.04 -32.54
N ALA A 12 -27.75 4.27 -32.04
CA ALA A 12 -27.14 4.53 -30.73
C ALA A 12 -28.05 4.08 -29.57
N GLN A 13 -29.37 4.25 -29.71
CA GLN A 13 -30.35 3.80 -28.71
C GLN A 13 -30.46 2.28 -28.67
N SER A 14 -30.43 1.60 -29.83
CA SER A 14 -30.38 0.13 -29.91
C SER A 14 -29.12 -0.45 -29.26
N SER A 15 -27.95 0.13 -29.54
CA SER A 15 -26.68 -0.32 -28.97
C SER A 15 -26.60 -0.16 -27.44
N ALA A 16 -27.19 0.92 -26.89
CA ALA A 16 -27.24 1.13 -25.45
C ALA A 16 -28.20 0.15 -24.75
N TYR A 17 -29.33 -0.17 -25.40
CA TYR A 17 -30.29 -1.16 -24.90
C TYR A 17 -29.67 -2.57 -24.81
N ASP A 18 -28.93 -2.98 -25.85
CA ASP A 18 -28.24 -4.26 -25.88
C ASP A 18 -27.14 -4.34 -24.81
N ALA A 19 -26.41 -3.25 -24.59
CA ALA A 19 -25.38 -3.17 -23.56
C ALA A 19 -25.96 -3.32 -22.13
N THR A 20 -27.11 -2.71 -21.85
CA THR A 20 -27.79 -2.89 -20.55
C THR A 20 -28.23 -4.33 -20.34
N ARG A 21 -28.78 -4.99 -21.37
CA ARG A 21 -29.17 -6.41 -21.26
C ARG A 21 -27.98 -7.34 -21.04
N HIS A 22 -26.86 -7.11 -21.71
CA HIS A 22 -25.63 -7.88 -21.47
C HIS A 22 -25.13 -7.68 -20.03
N ALA A 23 -25.15 -6.44 -19.53
CA ALA A 23 -24.78 -6.13 -18.16
C ALA A 23 -25.65 -6.86 -17.14
N GLU A 24 -26.98 -6.81 -17.29
CA GLU A 24 -27.93 -7.52 -16.42
C GLU A 24 -27.68 -9.03 -16.41
N ARG A 25 -27.46 -9.64 -17.59
CA ARG A 25 -27.14 -11.07 -17.69
C ARG A 25 -25.83 -11.41 -16.99
N TRP A 26 -24.75 -10.65 -17.25
CA TRP A 26 -23.46 -10.92 -16.61
C TRP A 26 -23.54 -10.83 -15.08
N ILE A 27 -24.26 -9.84 -14.56
CA ILE A 27 -24.45 -9.68 -13.12
C ILE A 27 -25.27 -10.84 -12.55
N ALA A 28 -26.36 -11.25 -13.22
CA ALA A 28 -27.18 -12.38 -12.79
C ALA A 28 -26.38 -13.70 -12.78
N ASP A 29 -25.64 -13.99 -13.85
CA ASP A 29 -24.82 -15.20 -13.97
C ASP A 29 -23.68 -15.23 -12.96
N TYR A 30 -23.12 -14.07 -12.62
CA TYR A 30 -22.12 -13.95 -11.57
C TYR A 30 -22.72 -14.22 -10.19
N CYS A 31 -23.83 -13.56 -9.86
CA CYS A 31 -24.45 -13.68 -8.54
C CYS A 31 -25.12 -15.02 -8.27
N ALA A 32 -25.53 -15.73 -9.31
CA ALA A 32 -25.97 -17.12 -9.18
C ALA A 32 -24.85 -18.08 -8.69
N ARG A 33 -23.58 -17.70 -8.87
CA ARG A 33 -22.39 -18.48 -8.50
C ARG A 33 -21.62 -17.92 -7.31
N SER A 34 -21.90 -16.68 -6.92
CA SER A 34 -21.21 -16.02 -5.81
C SER A 34 -21.72 -16.53 -4.46
N THR A 35 -20.81 -16.77 -3.53
CA THR A 35 -21.14 -17.02 -2.12
C THR A 35 -21.38 -15.69 -1.38
N ALA A 36 -21.88 -15.77 -0.16
CA ALA A 36 -22.17 -14.60 0.68
C ALA A 36 -20.95 -13.68 0.86
N ALA A 37 -21.22 -12.37 0.92
CA ALA A 37 -20.28 -11.25 1.06
C ALA A 37 -19.42 -10.89 -0.17
N ASP A 38 -20.10 -10.42 -1.21
CA ASP A 38 -19.51 -9.91 -2.43
C ASP A 38 -19.74 -8.39 -2.58
N MET A 39 -18.89 -7.70 -3.35
CA MET A 39 -19.03 -6.27 -3.64
C MET A 39 -20.13 -5.94 -4.65
N LEU A 40 -20.41 -6.84 -5.59
CA LEU A 40 -21.40 -6.68 -6.67
C LEU A 40 -22.77 -7.24 -6.28
N CYS A 41 -22.80 -8.41 -5.65
CA CYS A 41 -24.07 -9.11 -5.46
C CYS A 41 -24.96 -8.45 -4.41
N PRO A 42 -26.29 -8.60 -4.56
CA PRO A 42 -27.24 -7.85 -3.78
C PRO A 42 -27.01 -7.98 -2.28
N ALA A 43 -27.23 -6.89 -1.56
CA ALA A 43 -27.38 -6.95 -0.11
C ALA A 43 -28.60 -7.80 0.27
N ALA A 44 -28.82 -8.03 1.57
CA ALA A 44 -29.95 -8.83 2.06
C ALA A 44 -31.35 -8.33 1.58
N ASP A 45 -31.44 -7.11 1.03
CA ASP A 45 -32.64 -6.50 0.45
C ASP A 45 -32.87 -6.82 -1.04
N GLY A 46 -31.94 -7.52 -1.71
CA GLY A 46 -32.06 -7.91 -3.11
C GLY A 46 -31.76 -6.81 -4.13
N SER A 47 -31.32 -5.61 -3.70
CA SER A 47 -30.96 -4.52 -4.60
C SER A 47 -29.48 -4.57 -5.02
N ILE A 48 -29.21 -4.31 -6.30
CA ILE A 48 -27.85 -4.15 -6.85
C ILE A 48 -27.54 -2.67 -6.94
N ASP A 49 -26.34 -2.27 -6.55
CA ASP A 49 -25.88 -0.89 -6.67
C ASP A 49 -25.97 -0.41 -8.14
N PRO A 50 -26.66 0.71 -8.43
CA PRO A 50 -26.72 1.29 -9.78
C PRO A 50 -25.34 1.55 -10.39
N ALA A 51 -24.31 1.82 -9.57
CA ALA A 51 -22.94 2.04 -10.04
C ALA A 51 -22.35 0.80 -10.71
N TRP A 52 -22.67 -0.40 -10.20
CA TRP A 52 -22.27 -1.66 -10.81
C TRP A 52 -22.96 -1.88 -12.15
N THR A 53 -24.26 -1.64 -12.22
CA THR A 53 -25.02 -1.74 -13.48
C THR A 53 -24.47 -0.78 -14.54
N ALA A 54 -24.15 0.46 -14.15
CA ALA A 54 -23.51 1.43 -15.04
C ALA A 54 -22.13 0.95 -15.52
N THR A 55 -21.33 0.38 -14.64
CA THR A 55 -20.00 -0.16 -14.96
C THR A 55 -20.07 -1.29 -15.97
N PHE A 56 -20.96 -2.26 -15.75
CA PHE A 56 -21.11 -3.38 -16.69
C PHE A 56 -21.76 -2.96 -18.01
N ALA A 57 -22.63 -1.95 -18.02
CA ALA A 57 -23.14 -1.37 -19.26
C ALA A 57 -22.03 -0.69 -20.08
N GLU A 58 -21.12 0.05 -19.44
CA GLU A 58 -19.93 0.61 -20.13
C GLU A 58 -19.02 -0.50 -20.68
N LEU A 59 -18.78 -1.56 -19.89
CA LEU A 59 -18.01 -2.72 -20.34
C LEU A 59 -18.67 -3.37 -21.57
N ALA A 60 -19.98 -3.57 -21.55
CA ALA A 60 -20.74 -4.15 -22.65
C ALA A 60 -20.71 -3.26 -23.91
N MET A 61 -20.71 -1.93 -23.77
CA MET A 61 -20.54 -1.04 -24.94
C MET A 61 -19.17 -1.20 -25.60
N VAL A 62 -18.11 -1.48 -24.83
CA VAL A 62 -16.74 -1.63 -25.36
C VAL A 62 -16.47 -3.02 -25.92
N ALA A 63 -17.07 -4.06 -25.33
CA ALA A 63 -16.82 -5.46 -25.68
C ALA A 63 -17.96 -6.16 -26.43
N SER A 64 -19.12 -5.52 -26.59
CA SER A 64 -20.36 -6.22 -26.91
C SER A 64 -20.66 -7.31 -25.86
N ASP A 65 -20.45 -8.59 -26.17
CA ASP A 65 -20.69 -9.73 -25.26
C ASP A 65 -19.41 -10.49 -24.87
N ASP A 66 -18.23 -9.98 -25.24
CA ASP A 66 -16.95 -10.68 -25.02
C ASP A 66 -16.10 -9.99 -23.94
N LEU A 67 -16.21 -10.47 -22.70
CA LEU A 67 -15.39 -9.99 -21.57
C LEU A 67 -13.88 -10.20 -21.79
N GLY A 68 -13.50 -11.21 -22.58
CA GLY A 68 -12.11 -11.48 -22.95
C GLY A 68 -11.51 -10.35 -23.77
N HIS A 69 -12.29 -9.79 -24.70
CA HIS A 69 -11.86 -8.66 -25.52
C HIS A 69 -11.59 -7.40 -24.69
N VAL A 70 -12.42 -7.08 -23.67
CA VAL A 70 -12.12 -5.93 -22.78
C VAL A 70 -10.80 -6.16 -22.05
N ARG A 71 -10.62 -7.35 -21.48
CA ARG A 71 -9.40 -7.71 -20.75
C ARG A 71 -8.17 -7.50 -21.63
N GLU A 72 -8.20 -7.98 -22.88
CA GLU A 72 -7.09 -7.78 -23.83
C GLU A 72 -6.84 -6.32 -24.19
N ARG A 73 -7.89 -5.48 -24.28
CA ARG A 73 -7.72 -4.03 -24.55
C ARG A 73 -7.10 -3.31 -23.36
N VAL A 74 -7.59 -3.56 -22.14
CA VAL A 74 -7.01 -2.98 -20.92
C VAL A 74 -5.58 -3.43 -20.73
N GLN A 75 -5.29 -4.72 -20.97
CA GLN A 75 -3.94 -5.27 -20.88
C GLN A 75 -2.97 -4.62 -21.87
N ARG A 76 -3.40 -4.41 -23.12
CA ARG A 76 -2.61 -3.67 -24.13
C ARG A 76 -2.28 -2.25 -23.68
N HIS A 77 -3.27 -1.54 -23.15
CA HIS A 77 -3.03 -0.18 -22.63
C HIS A 77 -2.09 -0.14 -21.42
N ALA A 78 -2.14 -1.13 -20.53
CA ALA A 78 -1.20 -1.25 -19.43
C ALA A 78 0.25 -1.47 -19.95
N VAL A 79 0.40 -2.32 -20.97
CA VAL A 79 1.70 -2.55 -21.63
C VAL A 79 2.21 -1.28 -22.33
N ASP A 80 1.36 -0.55 -23.04
CA ASP A 80 1.73 0.69 -23.75
C ASP A 80 2.20 1.81 -22.79
N ILE A 81 1.71 1.81 -21.54
CA ILE A 81 2.14 2.75 -20.50
C ILE A 81 3.59 2.43 -20.03
N GLY A 82 4.08 1.23 -20.31
CA GLY A 82 5.39 0.72 -19.95
C GLY A 82 5.40 -0.02 -18.61
N THR A 83 4.27 -0.58 -18.20
CA THR A 83 4.12 -1.22 -16.89
C THR A 83 4.40 -2.71 -16.96
N GLY A 84 5.37 -3.16 -16.17
CA GLY A 84 5.62 -4.56 -15.89
C GLY A 84 5.91 -4.81 -14.42
N PHE A 85 5.98 -6.07 -14.04
CA PHE A 85 6.41 -6.49 -12.71
C PHE A 85 7.39 -7.65 -12.83
N ARG A 86 8.20 -7.84 -11.80
CA ARG A 86 9.10 -8.98 -11.70
C ARG A 86 8.68 -9.85 -10.53
N ILE A 87 8.75 -11.16 -10.73
CA ILE A 87 8.68 -12.15 -9.66
C ILE A 87 10.11 -12.33 -9.14
N ALA A 88 10.27 -12.43 -7.82
CA ALA A 88 11.57 -12.73 -7.25
C ALA A 88 12.11 -14.04 -7.87
N ASP A 89 13.41 -14.05 -8.19
CA ASP A 89 14.11 -15.18 -8.83
C ASP A 89 13.77 -15.45 -10.31
N GLU A 90 12.99 -14.59 -10.98
CA GLU A 90 12.80 -14.63 -12.44
C GLU A 90 13.57 -13.51 -13.16
N PRO A 91 14.29 -13.82 -14.26
CA PRO A 91 15.07 -12.82 -14.99
C PRO A 91 14.20 -11.88 -15.84
N ASP A 92 12.99 -12.31 -16.19
CA ASP A 92 12.13 -11.60 -17.15
C ASP A 92 11.08 -10.74 -16.45
N GLU A 93 10.82 -9.58 -17.05
CA GLU A 93 9.72 -8.71 -16.66
C GLU A 93 8.41 -9.22 -17.30
N ARG A 94 7.37 -9.34 -16.48
CA ARG A 94 6.05 -9.82 -16.92
C ARG A 94 5.10 -8.63 -17.14
N PRO A 95 4.20 -8.71 -18.14
CA PRO A 95 3.15 -7.71 -18.31
C PRO A 95 2.27 -7.61 -17.06
N TRP A 96 2.01 -6.40 -16.60
CA TRP A 96 1.18 -6.16 -15.42
C TRP A 96 -0.27 -6.62 -15.64
N PRO A 97 -0.80 -7.61 -14.89
CA PRO A 97 -2.15 -8.12 -15.11
C PRO A 97 -3.17 -7.12 -14.57
N VAL A 98 -3.98 -6.53 -15.44
CA VAL A 98 -5.01 -5.57 -15.06
C VAL A 98 -6.40 -6.16 -15.28
N SER A 99 -7.21 -6.22 -14.22
CA SER A 99 -8.64 -6.52 -14.34
C SER A 99 -9.37 -5.34 -14.99
N PRO A 100 -10.22 -5.57 -16.01
CA PRO A 100 -11.04 -4.51 -16.60
C PRO A 100 -12.17 -4.05 -15.67
N VAL A 101 -12.50 -4.85 -14.64
CA VAL A 101 -13.55 -4.54 -13.66
C VAL A 101 -12.95 -3.76 -12.49
N PRO A 102 -13.32 -2.47 -12.30
CA PRO A 102 -12.82 -1.67 -11.19
C PRO A 102 -13.45 -2.09 -9.85
N LEU A 103 -12.70 -1.91 -8.77
CA LEU A 103 -13.28 -1.93 -7.42
C LEU A 103 -14.02 -0.60 -7.19
N LEU A 104 -15.33 -0.68 -6.99
CA LEU A 104 -16.18 0.47 -6.68
C LEU A 104 -16.32 0.63 -5.16
N ILE A 105 -16.16 1.85 -4.67
CA ILE A 105 -16.30 2.20 -3.26
C ILE A 105 -17.10 3.50 -3.18
N GLU A 106 -18.22 3.45 -2.46
CA GLU A 106 -19.10 4.59 -2.27
C GLU A 106 -18.42 5.74 -1.52
N ALA A 107 -18.86 6.97 -1.84
CA ALA A 107 -18.22 8.19 -1.35
C ALA A 107 -18.16 8.27 0.19
N ASP A 108 -19.24 7.89 0.87
CA ASP A 108 -19.30 7.91 2.34
C ASP A 108 -18.43 6.83 2.98
N ALA A 109 -18.35 5.65 2.36
CA ALA A 109 -17.45 4.59 2.78
C ALA A 109 -15.99 5.04 2.62
N TRP A 110 -15.67 5.65 1.48
CA TRP A 110 -14.35 6.21 1.23
C TRP A 110 -13.99 7.34 2.19
N ALA A 111 -14.93 8.23 2.54
CA ALA A 111 -14.70 9.32 3.49
C ALA A 111 -14.32 8.77 4.88
N ARG A 112 -14.98 7.70 5.34
CA ARG A 112 -14.62 7.02 6.60
C ARG A 112 -13.24 6.36 6.53
N ILE A 113 -12.92 5.70 5.42
CA ILE A 113 -11.59 5.12 5.20
C ILE A 113 -10.52 6.21 5.24
N ALA A 114 -10.73 7.30 4.51
CA ALA A 114 -9.77 8.41 4.46
C ALA A 114 -9.56 9.05 5.84
N ALA A 115 -10.63 9.29 6.60
CA ALA A 115 -10.53 9.82 7.96
C ALA A 115 -9.73 8.89 8.89
N GLY A 116 -10.00 7.57 8.85
CA GLY A 116 -9.26 6.61 9.66
C GLY A 116 -7.81 6.42 9.23
N VAL A 117 -7.50 6.53 7.93
CA VAL A 117 -6.11 6.53 7.44
C VAL A 117 -5.36 7.77 7.96
N VAL A 118 -5.98 8.95 7.95
CA VAL A 118 -5.39 10.19 8.50
C VAL A 118 -5.15 10.07 10.01
N GLN A 119 -6.13 9.55 10.76
CA GLN A 119 -5.99 9.31 12.19
C GLN A 119 -4.82 8.36 12.48
N ARG A 120 -4.77 7.23 11.76
CA ARG A 120 -3.72 6.22 11.91
C ARG A 120 -2.33 6.76 11.56
N ALA A 121 -2.23 7.55 10.49
CA ALA A 121 -0.99 8.22 10.11
C ALA A 121 -0.50 9.20 11.19
N THR A 122 -1.44 9.93 11.80
CA THR A 122 -1.15 10.86 12.90
C THR A 122 -0.71 10.11 14.15
N LEU A 123 -1.39 9.02 14.50
CA LEU A 123 -0.97 8.14 15.60
C LEU A 123 0.46 7.62 15.38
N MET A 124 0.75 7.10 14.19
CA MET A 124 2.08 6.55 13.86
C MET A 124 3.16 7.62 13.90
N GLU A 125 2.89 8.85 13.45
CA GLU A 125 3.81 9.98 13.56
C GLU A 125 4.12 10.29 15.03
N SER A 126 3.12 10.31 15.91
CA SER A 126 3.34 10.53 17.34
C SER A 126 4.14 9.41 17.98
N VAL A 127 3.87 8.14 17.63
CA VAL A 127 4.60 7.00 18.17
C VAL A 127 6.06 7.02 17.71
N ILE A 128 6.34 7.21 16.41
CA ILE A 128 7.71 7.21 15.93
C ILE A 128 8.52 8.39 16.47
N ALA A 129 7.90 9.57 16.59
CA ALA A 129 8.55 10.75 17.17
C ALA A 129 8.94 10.51 18.63
N ASP A 130 8.11 9.82 19.41
CA ASP A 130 8.48 9.41 20.76
C ASP A 130 9.61 8.38 20.77
N LEU A 131 9.54 7.35 19.92
CA LEU A 131 10.53 6.26 19.89
C LEU A 131 11.95 6.73 19.56
N TYR A 132 12.10 7.72 18.68
CA TYR A 132 13.40 8.31 18.33
C TYR A 132 13.70 9.59 19.13
N GLY A 133 12.75 10.08 19.92
CA GLY A 133 12.87 11.25 20.79
C GLY A 133 12.97 10.89 22.27
N GLU A 134 11.98 11.29 23.06
CA GLU A 134 12.00 11.18 24.52
C GLU A 134 11.78 9.75 25.06
N GLY A 135 11.19 8.84 24.26
CA GLY A 135 10.96 7.45 24.63
C GLY A 135 9.95 7.24 25.77
N LYS A 136 9.00 8.17 25.97
CA LYS A 136 8.01 8.11 27.06
C LYS A 136 7.08 6.92 26.95
N LEU A 137 6.72 6.48 25.74
CA LEU A 137 5.86 5.31 25.56
C LEU A 137 6.46 4.05 26.19
N VAL A 138 7.78 3.91 26.14
CA VAL A 138 8.48 2.80 26.79
C VAL A 138 8.66 3.08 28.28
N ALA A 139 9.10 4.29 28.65
CA ALA A 139 9.39 4.65 30.04
C ALA A 139 8.15 4.58 30.94
N ASP A 140 6.99 5.00 30.44
CA ASP A 140 5.72 5.01 31.16
C ASP A 140 4.96 3.67 31.05
N GLY A 141 5.52 2.69 30.34
CA GLY A 141 4.97 1.34 30.23
C GLY A 141 3.78 1.19 29.28
N HIS A 142 3.55 2.15 28.37
CA HIS A 142 2.53 2.02 27.31
C HIS A 142 2.88 0.91 26.31
N ILE A 143 4.17 0.74 26.02
CA ILE A 143 4.69 -0.38 25.22
C ILE A 143 5.95 -0.98 25.89
N PRO A 144 6.18 -2.28 25.74
CA PRO A 144 7.37 -2.93 26.28
C PRO A 144 8.60 -2.62 25.43
N ALA A 145 9.77 -2.42 26.06
CA ALA A 145 11.03 -2.14 25.36
C ALA A 145 11.41 -3.22 24.32
N ALA A 146 11.03 -4.48 24.57
CA ALA A 146 11.28 -5.59 23.64
C ALA A 146 10.50 -5.44 22.31
N LEU A 147 9.37 -4.72 22.29
CA LEU A 147 8.62 -4.42 21.06
C LEU A 147 9.43 -3.53 20.11
N VAL A 148 10.24 -2.63 20.66
CA VAL A 148 11.06 -1.70 19.88
C VAL A 148 12.39 -2.37 19.52
N THR A 149 13.10 -2.84 20.55
CA THR A 149 14.47 -3.36 20.42
C THR A 149 14.57 -4.73 19.75
N GLY A 150 13.47 -5.49 19.67
CA GLY A 150 13.41 -6.74 18.92
C GLY A 150 13.32 -6.54 17.40
N SER A 151 12.93 -5.34 16.95
CA SER A 151 12.82 -5.05 15.52
C SER A 151 14.19 -4.74 14.90
N PRO A 152 14.57 -5.40 13.80
CA PRO A 152 15.78 -5.05 13.05
C PRO A 152 15.69 -3.65 12.40
N PHE A 153 14.49 -3.08 12.37
CA PHE A 153 14.21 -1.77 11.79
C PHE A 153 14.20 -0.63 12.81
N PHE A 154 14.46 -0.92 14.09
CA PHE A 154 14.80 0.12 15.05
C PHE A 154 16.26 0.54 14.87
N LEU A 155 16.47 1.66 14.18
CA LEU A 155 17.80 2.12 13.79
C LEU A 155 18.38 3.00 14.89
N ARG A 156 19.11 2.40 15.82
CA ARG A 156 19.73 3.10 16.95
C ARG A 156 20.51 4.38 16.58
N PRO A 157 21.27 4.44 15.46
CA PRO A 157 21.96 5.68 15.06
C PRO A 157 21.03 6.88 14.80
N MET A 158 19.73 6.65 14.63
CA MET A 158 18.73 7.70 14.39
C MET A 158 18.17 8.31 15.68
N VAL A 159 18.43 7.72 16.85
CA VAL A 159 17.89 8.22 18.12
C VAL A 159 18.47 9.59 18.45
N GLY A 160 17.60 10.55 18.76
CA GLY A 160 17.96 11.93 19.07
C GLY A 160 18.24 12.80 17.84
N LEU A 161 18.05 12.29 16.62
CA LEU A 161 18.16 13.09 15.40
C LEU A 161 16.80 13.68 15.02
N ASP A 162 16.75 15.01 14.92
CA ASP A 162 15.56 15.68 14.41
C ASP A 162 15.43 15.47 12.90
N PRO A 163 14.29 14.96 12.39
CA PRO A 163 14.10 14.80 10.96
C PRO A 163 14.08 16.16 10.26
N PRO A 164 14.81 16.34 9.16
CA PRO A 164 14.72 17.54 8.34
C PRO A 164 13.29 17.70 7.82
N GLY A 165 12.65 18.84 8.15
CA GLY A 165 11.22 19.06 7.89
C GLY A 165 10.30 18.80 9.09
N GLY A 166 10.86 18.36 10.23
CA GLY A 166 10.19 18.29 11.52
C GLY A 166 9.20 17.13 11.69
N ARG A 167 9.25 16.13 10.79
CA ARG A 167 8.35 14.96 10.80
C ARG A 167 9.05 13.74 10.24
N HIS A 168 8.62 12.56 10.67
CA HIS A 168 9.21 11.29 10.25
C HIS A 168 8.50 10.64 9.06
N LEU A 169 7.18 10.82 8.96
CA LEU A 169 6.33 10.17 7.96
C LEU A 169 5.77 11.19 6.97
N ASP A 170 5.99 10.92 5.68
CA ASP A 170 5.51 11.73 4.56
C ASP A 170 4.67 10.94 3.57
N PHE A 171 4.91 9.64 3.42
CA PHE A 171 4.24 8.77 2.48
C PHE A 171 4.06 7.38 3.07
N ILE A 172 2.82 6.97 3.28
CA ILE A 172 2.48 5.69 3.91
C ILE A 172 1.48 4.92 3.05
N ALA A 173 1.39 3.62 3.27
CA ALA A 173 0.29 2.82 2.75
C ALA A 173 -0.28 1.87 3.80
N ILE A 174 -1.57 1.63 3.73
CA ILE A 174 -2.32 0.82 4.68
C ILE A 174 -3.08 -0.24 3.88
N ASP A 175 -2.81 -1.51 4.16
CA ASP A 175 -3.53 -2.63 3.57
C ASP A 175 -4.84 -2.85 4.33
N LEU A 176 -5.95 -2.79 3.61
CA LEU A 176 -7.29 -2.99 4.14
C LEU A 176 -7.88 -4.29 3.60
N GLY A 177 -8.55 -5.02 4.47
CA GLY A 177 -9.46 -6.10 4.14
C GLY A 177 -10.88 -5.65 4.42
N ARG A 178 -11.81 -6.06 3.57
CA ARG A 178 -13.25 -5.90 3.84
C ARG A 178 -13.79 -7.24 4.30
N GLY A 179 -14.32 -7.30 5.52
CA GLY A 179 -14.90 -8.52 6.05
C GLY A 179 -16.28 -8.83 5.47
N PRO A 180 -16.88 -9.98 5.81
CA PRO A 180 -18.12 -10.42 5.19
C PRO A 180 -19.33 -9.55 5.55
N THR A 181 -19.26 -8.81 6.67
CA THR A 181 -20.32 -7.89 7.10
C THR A 181 -20.14 -6.48 6.53
N GLY A 182 -19.15 -6.28 5.65
CA GLY A 182 -18.87 -5.04 4.94
C GLY A 182 -17.97 -4.06 5.71
N GLU A 183 -17.49 -4.45 6.87
CA GLU A 183 -16.56 -3.70 7.70
C GLU A 183 -15.15 -3.69 7.12
N TRP A 184 -14.47 -2.54 7.19
CA TRP A 184 -13.08 -2.40 6.76
C TRP A 184 -12.14 -2.55 7.95
N ARG A 185 -11.13 -3.40 7.82
CA ARG A 185 -10.12 -3.66 8.85
C ARG A 185 -8.71 -3.53 8.27
N VAL A 186 -7.79 -2.98 9.06
CA VAL A 186 -6.37 -2.89 8.70
C VAL A 186 -5.72 -4.26 8.85
N LEU A 187 -5.09 -4.72 7.77
CA LEU A 187 -4.31 -5.96 7.72
C LEU A 187 -2.83 -5.71 8.00
N ALA A 188 -2.27 -4.64 7.41
CA ALA A 188 -0.85 -4.30 7.55
C ALA A 188 -0.58 -2.83 7.26
N ASP A 189 0.48 -2.31 7.86
CA ASP A 189 0.97 -0.94 7.66
C ASP A 189 2.30 -0.94 6.92
N HIS A 190 2.48 0.03 6.02
CA HIS A 190 3.66 0.16 5.18
C HIS A 190 4.19 1.59 5.25
N LEU A 191 5.28 1.79 5.98
CA LEU A 191 5.93 3.05 6.32
C LEU A 191 7.37 3.14 5.80
N ARG A 192 7.90 2.07 5.22
CA ARG A 192 9.26 1.94 4.73
C ARG A 192 9.40 2.45 3.30
N ALA A 193 8.84 1.70 2.35
CA ALA A 193 8.90 1.98 0.92
C ALA A 193 7.69 1.31 0.23
N PRO A 194 6.45 1.74 0.57
CA PRO A 194 5.25 1.08 0.07
C PRO A 194 5.15 1.13 -1.46
N ALA A 195 5.07 -0.06 -2.07
CA ALA A 195 4.77 -0.26 -3.49
C ALA A 195 3.25 -0.30 -3.75
N GLY A 196 2.84 0.05 -4.97
CA GLY A 196 1.48 0.00 -5.46
C GLY A 196 0.87 1.34 -5.89
N ALA A 197 1.47 2.48 -5.51
CA ALA A 197 0.91 3.79 -5.86
C ALA A 197 1.06 4.08 -7.35
N GLY A 198 2.18 3.68 -7.96
CA GLY A 198 2.38 3.76 -9.40
C GLY A 198 1.39 2.86 -10.13
N TYR A 199 1.24 1.61 -9.70
CA TYR A 199 0.26 0.69 -10.28
C TYR A 199 -1.18 1.18 -10.14
N ALA A 200 -1.56 1.80 -9.02
CA ALA A 200 -2.89 2.41 -8.86
C ALA A 200 -3.13 3.56 -9.83
N LEU A 201 -2.11 4.39 -10.07
CA LEU A 201 -2.16 5.47 -11.06
C LEU A 201 -2.27 4.91 -12.49
N GLU A 202 -1.47 3.91 -12.83
CA GLU A 202 -1.45 3.28 -14.16
C GLU A 202 -2.76 2.55 -14.45
N ASN A 203 -3.25 1.75 -13.52
CA ASN A 203 -4.55 1.08 -13.62
C ASN A 203 -5.66 2.10 -13.86
N ARG A 204 -5.65 3.22 -13.12
CA ARG A 204 -6.61 4.30 -13.34
C ARG A 204 -6.51 4.85 -14.76
N ILE A 205 -5.32 5.13 -15.27
CA ILE A 205 -5.13 5.66 -16.64
C ILE A 205 -5.57 4.64 -17.71
N ALA A 206 -5.17 3.37 -17.58
CA ALA A 206 -5.48 2.31 -18.53
C ALA A 206 -7.00 2.04 -18.61
N VAL A 207 -7.65 1.88 -17.45
CA VAL A 207 -9.11 1.68 -17.38
C VAL A 207 -9.84 2.89 -17.93
N SER A 208 -9.39 4.12 -17.64
CA SER A 208 -10.08 5.33 -18.10
C SER A 208 -9.95 5.59 -19.60
N ARG A 209 -8.85 5.15 -20.23
CA ARG A 209 -8.72 5.17 -21.69
C ARG A 209 -9.64 4.15 -22.37
N THR A 210 -9.94 3.06 -21.68
CA THR A 210 -10.78 1.97 -22.19
C THR A 210 -12.27 2.24 -21.95
N LEU A 211 -12.61 2.71 -20.75
CA LEU A 211 -13.96 2.95 -20.24
C LEU A 211 -14.19 4.45 -20.03
N GLY A 212 -13.97 5.26 -21.06
CA GLY A 212 -14.02 6.73 -20.96
C GLY A 212 -15.35 7.25 -20.41
N GLY A 213 -16.49 6.66 -20.82
CA GLY A 213 -17.82 7.06 -20.34
C GLY A 213 -18.05 6.82 -18.86
N LEU A 214 -17.31 5.88 -18.25
CA LEU A 214 -17.47 5.55 -16.83
C LEU A 214 -17.06 6.69 -15.90
N GLN A 215 -16.02 7.45 -16.27
CA GLN A 215 -15.53 8.56 -15.42
C GLN A 215 -16.61 9.62 -15.22
N ASP A 216 -17.27 10.01 -16.31
CA ASP A 216 -18.29 11.06 -16.30
C ASP A 216 -19.59 10.55 -15.66
N ARG A 217 -19.96 9.29 -15.90
CA ARG A 217 -21.18 8.68 -15.33
C ARG A 217 -21.11 8.49 -13.82
N LEU A 218 -19.94 8.14 -13.28
CA LEU A 218 -19.76 7.83 -11.86
C LEU A 218 -18.99 8.90 -11.07
N ASN A 219 -18.70 10.05 -11.68
CA ASN A 219 -17.93 11.14 -11.05
C ASN A 219 -16.62 10.64 -10.40
N VAL A 220 -15.88 9.78 -11.11
CA VAL A 220 -14.68 9.12 -10.57
C VAL A 220 -13.61 10.16 -10.24
N LYS A 221 -13.13 10.16 -8.99
CA LYS A 221 -12.10 11.10 -8.53
C LYS A 221 -10.75 10.84 -9.21
N ARG A 222 -10.05 11.92 -9.56
CA ARG A 222 -8.73 11.87 -10.21
C ARG A 222 -7.62 11.69 -9.18
N HIS A 223 -6.60 10.89 -9.52
CA HIS A 223 -5.43 10.66 -8.68
C HIS A 223 -4.38 11.80 -8.77
N ALA A 224 -4.36 12.58 -9.86
CA ALA A 224 -3.33 13.59 -10.11
C ALA A 224 -3.15 14.63 -8.97
N PRO A 225 -4.21 15.17 -8.35
CA PRO A 225 -4.06 16.12 -7.24
C PRO A 225 -3.29 15.57 -6.04
N PHE A 226 -3.43 14.27 -5.72
CA PHE A 226 -2.70 13.63 -4.63
C PHE A 226 -1.19 13.62 -4.89
N PHE A 227 -0.77 13.24 -6.09
CA PHE A 227 0.63 13.19 -6.47
C PHE A 227 1.27 14.58 -6.55
N ALA A 228 0.52 15.57 -7.03
CA ALA A 228 0.95 16.97 -6.99
C ALA A 228 1.13 17.47 -5.55
N ALA A 229 0.18 17.15 -4.66
CA ALA A 229 0.27 17.49 -3.24
C ALA A 229 1.47 16.83 -2.56
N PHE A 230 1.72 15.54 -2.83
CA PHE A 230 2.88 14.81 -2.30
C PHE A 230 4.21 15.45 -2.73
N ARG A 231 4.36 15.77 -4.02
CA ARG A 231 5.57 16.46 -4.53
C ARG A 231 5.76 17.82 -3.84
N ALA A 232 4.68 18.57 -3.66
CA ALA A 232 4.72 19.84 -2.94
C ALA A 232 5.10 19.66 -1.46
N GLY A 233 4.62 18.58 -0.82
CA GLY A 233 4.96 18.25 0.57
C GLY A 233 6.43 17.92 0.78
N ILE A 234 7.06 17.18 -0.15
CA ILE A 234 8.51 16.97 -0.12
C ILE A 234 9.24 18.32 -0.28
N ALA A 235 8.84 19.11 -1.28
CA ALA A 235 9.49 20.39 -1.57
C ALA A 235 9.42 21.36 -0.37
N ALA A 236 8.30 21.38 0.37
CA ALA A 236 8.08 22.23 1.53
C ALA A 236 9.01 21.90 2.71
N MET A 237 9.57 20.69 2.80
CA MET A 237 10.56 20.33 3.83
C MET A 237 11.98 20.80 3.49
N CYS A 238 12.24 21.13 2.23
CA CYS A 238 13.56 21.54 1.80
C CYS A 238 13.84 23.01 2.14
N LYS A 239 15.10 23.32 2.45
CA LYS A 239 15.53 24.70 2.73
C LYS A 239 15.57 25.62 1.49
N ARG A 240 15.63 25.06 0.28
CA ARG A 240 15.74 25.80 -0.99
C ARG A 240 14.37 26.00 -1.62
N THR A 241 14.16 27.18 -2.20
CA THR A 241 12.90 27.54 -2.90
C THR A 241 12.60 26.65 -4.11
N ASP A 242 13.63 26.24 -4.85
CA ASP A 242 13.54 25.27 -5.93
C ASP A 242 14.43 24.06 -5.59
N PRO A 243 13.90 23.10 -4.81
CA PRO A 243 14.66 21.97 -4.33
C PRO A 243 14.78 20.90 -5.41
N ARG A 244 15.95 20.28 -5.49
CA ARG A 244 16.14 19.11 -6.36
C ARG A 244 15.78 17.85 -5.59
N ILE A 245 14.73 17.19 -6.07
CA ILE A 245 14.17 15.98 -5.46
C ILE A 245 14.52 14.78 -6.32
N GLY A 246 15.08 13.74 -5.68
CA GLY A 246 15.33 12.44 -6.30
C GLY A 246 14.42 11.34 -5.75
N LEU A 247 14.17 10.32 -6.55
CA LEU A 247 13.71 9.01 -6.11
C LEU A 247 14.94 8.09 -6.04
N LEU A 248 15.28 7.64 -4.84
CA LEU A 248 16.43 6.76 -4.61
C LEU A 248 15.99 5.30 -4.73
N THR A 249 16.51 4.61 -5.74
CA THR A 249 16.21 3.21 -6.04
C THR A 249 17.40 2.30 -5.72
N PRO A 250 17.19 1.05 -5.27
CA PRO A 250 18.25 0.05 -5.18
C PRO A 250 18.65 -0.54 -6.54
N GLY A 251 18.00 -0.10 -7.63
CA GLY A 251 18.35 -0.44 -9.01
C GLY A 251 17.38 -1.42 -9.67
N ARG A 252 17.67 -1.74 -10.94
CA ARG A 252 16.78 -2.47 -11.86
C ARG A 252 16.34 -3.87 -11.42
N PHE A 253 17.08 -4.50 -10.51
CA PHE A 253 16.79 -5.84 -10.01
C PHE A 253 15.73 -5.85 -8.90
N ASN A 254 15.28 -4.68 -8.45
CA ASN A 254 14.17 -4.60 -7.51
C ASN A 254 12.84 -4.93 -8.19
N PRO A 255 11.98 -5.77 -7.59
CA PRO A 255 10.68 -6.13 -8.19
C PRO A 255 9.76 -4.96 -8.52
N SER A 256 9.89 -3.85 -7.80
CA SER A 256 9.10 -2.62 -8.00
C SER A 256 9.82 -1.56 -8.84
N TYR A 257 10.97 -1.85 -9.45
CA TYR A 257 11.71 -0.87 -10.25
C TYR A 257 10.87 -0.23 -11.37
N PRO A 258 10.05 -0.97 -12.16
CA PRO A 258 9.19 -0.36 -13.17
C PRO A 258 8.24 0.70 -12.59
N GLU A 259 7.61 0.40 -11.44
CA GLU A 259 6.76 1.34 -10.71
C GLU A 259 7.55 2.58 -10.27
N GLN A 260 8.75 2.40 -9.76
CA GLN A 260 9.63 3.49 -9.31
C GLN A 260 10.01 4.42 -10.46
N ALA A 261 10.39 3.86 -11.61
CA ALA A 261 10.72 4.61 -12.81
C ALA A 261 9.50 5.37 -13.35
N HIS A 262 8.32 4.74 -13.34
CA HIS A 262 7.06 5.38 -13.71
C HIS A 262 6.77 6.59 -12.82
N LEU A 263 6.82 6.41 -11.50
CA LEU A 263 6.56 7.46 -10.51
C LEU A 263 7.57 8.60 -10.62
N ALA A 264 8.87 8.30 -10.76
CA ALA A 264 9.91 9.32 -10.95
C ALA A 264 9.61 10.18 -12.18
N ARG A 265 9.28 9.56 -13.32
CA ARG A 265 8.91 10.27 -14.55
C ARG A 265 7.63 11.10 -14.36
N TYR A 266 6.60 10.53 -13.76
CA TYR A 266 5.30 11.19 -13.57
C TYR A 266 5.40 12.42 -12.67
N LEU A 267 6.18 12.34 -11.59
CA LEU A 267 6.39 13.41 -10.63
C LEU A 267 7.52 14.39 -11.04
N GLY A 268 8.26 14.09 -12.11
CA GLY A 268 9.42 14.87 -12.53
C GLY A 268 10.58 14.84 -11.52
N LEU A 269 10.79 13.69 -10.87
CA LEU A 269 11.90 13.44 -9.95
C LEU A 269 13.09 12.82 -10.69
N LEU A 270 14.30 13.05 -10.19
CA LEU A 270 15.47 12.32 -10.67
C LEU A 270 15.43 10.88 -10.15
N LEU A 271 15.40 9.88 -11.04
CA LEU A 271 15.64 8.49 -10.66
C LEU A 271 17.15 8.30 -10.47
N VAL A 272 17.57 7.96 -9.25
CA VAL A 272 19.00 7.84 -8.90
C VAL A 272 19.27 6.57 -8.10
N GLU A 273 20.41 5.95 -8.33
CA GLU A 273 20.98 4.88 -7.50
C GLU A 273 22.02 5.47 -6.53
N GLY A 274 22.44 4.70 -5.51
CA GLY A 274 23.45 5.17 -4.55
C GLY A 274 24.76 5.59 -5.22
N ALA A 275 25.18 4.88 -6.27
CA ALA A 275 26.39 5.19 -7.02
C ALA A 275 26.34 6.54 -7.78
N ASP A 276 25.13 7.03 -8.10
CA ASP A 276 24.95 8.33 -8.75
C ASP A 276 25.12 9.50 -7.76
N LEU A 277 25.10 9.21 -6.46
CA LEU A 277 25.13 10.19 -5.39
C LEU A 277 26.49 10.24 -4.69
N ALA A 278 26.77 11.37 -4.06
CA ALA A 278 27.95 11.57 -3.24
C ALA A 278 27.61 12.52 -2.09
N ALA A 279 27.97 12.15 -0.87
CA ALA A 279 27.98 13.07 0.26
C ALA A 279 29.34 13.79 0.34
N LEU A 280 29.31 15.11 0.48
CA LEU A 280 30.49 15.97 0.63
C LEU A 280 30.11 17.16 1.52
N GLU A 281 30.88 17.41 2.59
CA GLU A 281 30.63 18.50 3.54
C GLU A 281 29.18 18.53 4.03
N ASP A 282 28.71 17.38 4.53
CA ASP A 282 27.36 17.15 5.03
C ASP A 282 26.24 17.50 4.04
N LYS A 283 26.51 17.50 2.74
CA LYS A 283 25.51 17.73 1.67
C LYS A 283 25.55 16.61 0.65
N VAL A 284 24.41 16.33 0.04
CA VAL A 284 24.28 15.28 -0.98
C VAL A 284 24.27 15.91 -2.36
N TYR A 285 25.00 15.30 -3.29
CA TYR A 285 25.09 15.70 -4.69
C TYR A 285 24.81 14.53 -5.61
N VAL A 286 24.15 14.80 -6.73
CA VAL A 286 24.11 13.89 -7.87
C VAL A 286 25.26 14.20 -8.82
N ARG A 287 25.93 13.15 -9.30
CA ARG A 287 26.99 13.22 -10.29
C ARG A 287 26.37 13.43 -11.67
N THR A 288 26.71 14.53 -12.33
CA THR A 288 26.29 14.81 -13.71
C THR A 288 27.50 15.10 -14.58
N ILE A 289 27.33 15.04 -15.90
CA ILE A 289 28.37 15.42 -16.86
C ILE A 289 28.82 16.88 -16.63
N GLY A 290 27.88 17.75 -16.24
CA GLY A 290 28.14 19.15 -15.89
C GLY A 290 28.62 19.39 -14.45
N GLY A 291 29.13 18.35 -13.78
CA GLY A 291 29.62 18.39 -12.41
C GLY A 291 28.58 18.00 -11.35
N LEU A 292 28.95 18.18 -10.09
CA LEU A 292 28.09 17.85 -8.94
C LEU A 292 26.91 18.84 -8.84
N LYS A 293 25.69 18.32 -8.73
CA LYS A 293 24.49 19.13 -8.49
C LYS A 293 23.86 18.73 -7.16
N ARG A 294 23.62 19.70 -6.29
CA ARG A 294 23.04 19.44 -4.96
C ARG A 294 21.66 18.78 -5.07
N ILE A 295 21.43 17.76 -4.25
CA ILE A 295 20.15 17.13 -3.96
C ILE A 295 19.66 17.63 -2.60
N ASP A 296 18.38 17.95 -2.51
CA ASP A 296 17.77 18.52 -1.30
C ASP A 296 16.80 17.55 -0.62
N ALA A 297 16.25 16.61 -1.38
CA ALA A 297 15.41 15.54 -0.85
C ALA A 297 15.53 14.25 -1.66
N LEU A 298 15.39 13.12 -0.97
CA LEU A 298 15.31 11.79 -1.55
C LEU A 298 14.05 11.07 -1.06
N TRP A 299 13.18 10.72 -2.00
CA TRP A 299 12.13 9.73 -1.76
C TRP A 299 12.74 8.34 -1.90
N ARG A 300 12.99 7.67 -0.78
CA ARG A 300 13.71 6.39 -0.77
C ARG A 300 12.80 5.21 -1.04
N ARG A 301 13.27 4.27 -1.86
CA ARG A 301 12.56 3.04 -2.24
C ARG A 301 13.34 1.77 -1.89
N LEU A 302 14.17 1.83 -0.85
CA LEU A 302 15.01 0.74 -0.38
C LEU A 302 14.95 0.53 1.15
N ASP A 303 15.50 -0.59 1.60
CA ASP A 303 15.61 -0.95 3.02
C ASP A 303 16.51 0.07 3.75
N PRO A 304 16.02 0.74 4.80
CA PRO A 304 16.76 1.84 5.41
C PRO A 304 18.11 1.42 6.01
N ARG A 305 18.32 0.14 6.33
CA ARG A 305 19.61 -0.39 6.80
C ARG A 305 20.70 -0.35 5.72
N LEU A 306 20.31 -0.26 4.45
CA LEU A 306 21.23 -0.21 3.32
C LEU A 306 21.51 1.23 2.86
N LEU A 307 20.91 2.25 3.47
CA LEU A 307 21.00 3.65 3.03
C LEU A 307 22.40 4.24 3.13
N ASP A 308 23.14 3.91 4.17
CA ASP A 308 24.45 4.49 4.45
C ASP A 308 25.36 3.43 5.09
N PRO A 309 26.40 2.95 4.38
CA PRO A 309 27.31 1.96 4.92
C PRO A 309 28.17 2.47 6.08
N LEU A 310 28.28 3.77 6.30
CA LEU A 310 29.02 4.33 7.44
C LEU A 310 28.17 4.35 8.72
N ALA A 311 26.85 4.47 8.59
CA ALA A 311 25.93 4.53 9.72
C ALA A 311 25.25 3.19 10.05
N PHE A 312 25.04 2.33 9.05
CA PHE A 312 24.26 1.10 9.19
C PHE A 312 25.05 -0.15 8.76
N ASP A 313 24.74 -0.74 7.60
CA ASP A 313 25.39 -1.95 7.10
C ASP A 313 26.63 -1.61 6.26
N THR A 314 27.82 -1.87 6.82
CA THR A 314 29.11 -1.63 6.17
C THR A 314 29.34 -2.44 4.90
N HIS A 315 28.57 -3.50 4.66
CA HIS A 315 28.61 -4.28 3.43
C HIS A 315 27.67 -3.76 2.34
N SER A 316 26.85 -2.74 2.63
CA SER A 316 25.94 -2.16 1.64
C SER A 316 26.70 -1.56 0.46
N GLN A 317 26.34 -2.01 -0.75
CA GLN A 317 26.77 -1.42 -2.02
C GLN A 317 25.66 -0.57 -2.68
N ILE A 318 24.52 -0.44 -2.00
CA ILE A 318 23.31 0.24 -2.52
C ILE A 318 23.22 1.68 -2.01
N GLY A 319 23.73 1.91 -0.80
CA GLY A 319 23.61 3.19 -0.10
C GLY A 319 24.55 4.28 -0.60
N VAL A 320 24.50 5.41 0.09
CA VAL A 320 25.36 6.58 -0.11
C VAL A 320 26.16 6.80 1.18
N PRO A 321 27.49 6.60 1.17
CA PRO A 321 28.32 6.85 2.35
C PRO A 321 28.19 8.32 2.82
N GLY A 322 27.89 8.53 4.11
CA GLY A 322 27.76 9.87 4.71
C GLY A 322 26.41 10.54 4.46
N LEU A 323 25.40 9.79 3.99
CA LEU A 323 24.04 10.29 3.81
C LEU A 323 23.38 10.65 5.14
N ILE A 324 23.61 9.86 6.19
CA ILE A 324 23.01 10.09 7.50
C ILE A 324 23.65 11.30 8.19
N ASP A 325 24.94 11.56 7.98
CA ASP A 325 25.58 12.79 8.45
C ASP A 325 24.95 14.03 7.80
N ALA A 326 24.72 13.99 6.48
CA ALA A 326 24.03 15.06 5.77
C ALA A 326 22.58 15.25 6.22
N TYR A 327 21.89 14.15 6.56
CA TYR A 327 20.54 14.18 7.12
C TYR A 327 20.55 14.82 8.52
N ALA A 328 21.46 14.39 9.40
CA ALA A 328 21.60 14.92 10.75
C ALA A 328 21.96 16.42 10.76
N ALA A 329 22.74 16.89 9.77
CA ALA A 329 23.03 18.31 9.56
C ALA A 329 21.84 19.11 8.98
N GLY A 330 20.71 18.45 8.68
CA GLY A 330 19.52 19.07 8.10
C GLY A 330 19.73 19.55 6.66
N ASN A 331 20.63 18.92 5.91
CA ASN A 331 20.99 19.34 4.55
C ASN A 331 20.32 18.53 3.44
N VAL A 332 19.73 17.38 3.79
CA VAL A 332 18.94 16.53 2.89
C VAL A 332 17.72 15.97 3.63
N VAL A 333 16.56 16.01 2.99
CA VAL A 333 15.34 15.36 3.49
C VAL A 333 15.29 13.91 2.99
N LEU A 334 14.97 12.97 3.88
CA LEU A 334 14.72 11.58 3.51
C LEU A 334 13.25 11.24 3.76
N SER A 335 12.53 10.88 2.71
CA SER A 335 11.11 10.56 2.78
C SER A 335 10.88 9.06 2.58
N ASN A 336 10.33 8.32 3.54
CA ASN A 336 10.17 8.67 4.97
C ASN A 336 11.52 8.66 5.71
N ALA A 337 11.56 9.21 6.93
CA ALA A 337 12.73 9.16 7.78
C ALA A 337 13.24 7.70 7.96
N PRO A 338 14.57 7.47 8.03
CA PRO A 338 15.11 6.16 8.35
C PRO A 338 14.62 5.70 9.73
N GLY A 339 14.24 4.42 9.83
CA GLY A 339 13.75 3.84 11.09
C GLY A 339 12.23 3.75 11.22
N SER A 340 11.47 4.32 10.28
CA SER A 340 10.00 4.22 10.23
C SER A 340 9.44 2.81 10.11
N ALA A 341 10.25 1.90 9.58
CA ALA A 341 9.90 0.50 9.42
C ALA A 341 9.73 -0.25 10.75
N VAL A 342 10.17 0.32 11.89
CA VAL A 342 9.94 -0.28 13.22
C VAL A 342 8.45 -0.49 13.49
N LEU A 343 7.60 0.44 13.03
CA LEU A 343 6.15 0.42 13.22
C LEU A 343 5.41 -0.48 12.22
N GLU A 344 6.09 -1.06 11.22
CA GLU A 344 5.48 -2.05 10.33
C GLU A 344 5.39 -3.45 11.01
N ALA A 345 6.12 -3.67 12.09
CA ALA A 345 6.19 -5.00 12.72
C ALA A 345 4.80 -5.46 13.20
N PRO A 346 4.35 -6.69 12.86
CA PRO A 346 3.02 -7.18 13.23
C PRO A 346 2.70 -7.06 14.72
N ALA A 347 3.71 -7.18 15.59
CA ALA A 347 3.54 -7.02 17.02
C ALA A 347 3.02 -5.64 17.44
N PHE A 348 3.33 -4.55 16.71
CA PHE A 348 2.83 -3.21 17.03
C PHE A 348 1.30 -3.12 16.95
N SER A 349 0.67 -3.87 16.05
CA SER A 349 -0.79 -3.89 15.89
C SER A 349 -1.54 -4.30 17.16
N ALA A 350 -0.91 -5.06 18.07
CA ALA A 350 -1.50 -5.41 19.36
C ALA A 350 -1.65 -4.20 20.31
N PHE A 351 -0.86 -3.14 20.11
CA PHE A 351 -0.79 -1.98 21.01
C PHE A 351 -1.51 -0.74 20.45
N LEU A 352 -1.71 -0.67 19.14
CA LEU A 352 -2.30 0.51 18.48
C LEU A 352 -3.67 0.94 19.03
N PRO A 353 -4.62 0.04 19.37
CA PRO A 353 -5.90 0.46 19.93
C PRO A 353 -5.75 1.22 21.26
N GLN A 354 -4.84 0.76 22.13
CA GLN A 354 -4.59 1.43 23.41
C GLN A 354 -3.81 2.73 23.22
N LEU A 355 -2.85 2.74 22.29
CA LEU A 355 -2.09 3.95 21.95
C LEU A 355 -2.97 5.04 21.35
N ALA A 356 -3.97 4.69 20.54
CA ALA A 356 -4.94 5.65 20.02
C ALA A 356 -5.67 6.37 21.16
N LYS A 357 -6.13 5.62 22.18
CA LYS A 357 -6.78 6.20 23.36
C LYS A 357 -5.85 7.11 24.16
N SER A 358 -4.62 6.67 24.41
CA SER A 358 -3.69 7.44 25.26
C SER A 358 -3.12 8.67 24.56
N LEU A 359 -2.89 8.60 23.24
CA LEU A 359 -2.24 9.68 22.49
C LEU A 359 -3.22 10.62 21.77
N LEU A 360 -4.34 10.09 21.26
CA LEU A 360 -5.35 10.87 20.53
C LEU A 360 -6.63 11.10 21.33
N GLY A 361 -6.86 10.35 22.41
CA GLY A 361 -8.08 10.46 23.22
C GLY A 361 -9.30 9.76 22.61
N GLU A 362 -9.12 8.96 21.56
CA GLU A 362 -10.20 8.34 20.80
C GLU A 362 -9.84 6.90 20.37
N ASP A 363 -10.87 6.11 20.06
CA ASP A 363 -10.72 4.78 19.47
C ASP A 363 -10.23 4.86 18.01
N LEU A 364 -9.63 3.79 17.51
CA LEU A 364 -9.27 3.68 16.10
C LEU A 364 -10.54 3.72 15.22
N LEU A 365 -10.62 4.68 14.30
CA LEU A 365 -11.69 4.78 13.31
C LEU A 365 -11.65 3.61 12.31
N LEU A 366 -10.43 3.14 12.00
CA LEU A 366 -10.19 1.91 11.24
C LEU A 366 -9.56 0.87 12.16
N PRO A 367 -10.34 -0.12 12.65
CA PRO A 367 -9.80 -1.17 13.51
C PRO A 367 -8.82 -2.05 12.73
N ASN A 368 -7.77 -2.54 13.39
CA ASN A 368 -6.95 -3.61 12.86
C ASN A 368 -7.54 -4.98 13.17
N ILE A 369 -7.05 -6.01 12.47
CA ILE A 369 -7.34 -7.40 12.80
C ILE A 369 -6.84 -7.73 14.21
N ALA A 370 -7.56 -8.63 14.91
CA ALA A 370 -7.14 -9.01 16.25
C ALA A 370 -5.73 -9.64 16.19
N THR A 371 -4.84 -9.13 17.03
CA THR A 371 -3.42 -9.49 17.03
C THR A 371 -2.97 -9.68 18.47
N TRP A 372 -2.34 -10.82 18.73
CA TRP A 372 -1.80 -11.21 20.03
C TRP A 372 -0.29 -11.37 19.91
N TRP A 373 0.46 -10.53 20.62
CA TRP A 373 1.91 -10.65 20.65
C TRP A 373 2.35 -11.59 21.77
N CYS A 374 3.00 -12.70 21.42
CA CYS A 374 3.37 -13.73 22.38
C CYS A 374 4.42 -13.27 23.40
N GLY A 375 5.04 -12.09 23.23
CA GLY A 375 5.87 -11.46 24.26
C GLY A 375 5.13 -11.11 25.55
N GLN A 376 3.79 -11.10 25.55
CA GLN A 376 2.96 -10.98 26.75
C GLN A 376 2.37 -12.34 27.13
N ASP A 377 2.54 -12.77 28.38
CA ASP A 377 2.10 -14.10 28.85
C ASP A 377 0.62 -14.39 28.59
N GLY A 378 -0.25 -13.39 28.83
CA GLY A 378 -1.69 -13.53 28.58
C GLY A 378 -2.01 -13.70 27.10
N ALA A 379 -1.35 -12.94 26.23
CA ALA A 379 -1.53 -13.05 24.78
C ALA A 379 -0.96 -14.38 24.25
N ARG A 380 0.22 -14.81 24.74
CA ARG A 380 0.78 -16.14 24.41
C ARG A 380 -0.20 -17.25 24.76
N ALA A 381 -0.76 -17.24 25.97
CA ALA A 381 -1.72 -18.26 26.39
C ALA A 381 -2.96 -18.31 25.48
N GLN A 382 -3.44 -17.16 25.00
CA GLN A 382 -4.53 -17.10 24.01
C GLN A 382 -4.13 -17.72 22.67
N VAL A 383 -2.90 -17.45 22.21
CA VAL A 383 -2.37 -18.04 20.96
C VAL A 383 -2.21 -19.54 21.09
N GLU A 384 -1.64 -20.04 22.18
CA GLU A 384 -1.47 -21.48 22.43
C GLU A 384 -2.82 -22.20 22.54
N ALA A 385 -3.80 -21.61 23.22
CA ALA A 385 -5.13 -22.20 23.40
C ALA A 385 -5.96 -22.23 22.10
N ASN A 386 -5.74 -21.27 21.20
CA ASN A 386 -6.49 -21.15 19.95
C ASN A 386 -5.62 -21.38 18.70
N PHE A 387 -4.47 -22.04 18.86
CA PHE A 387 -3.40 -22.12 17.86
C PHE A 387 -3.92 -22.48 16.46
N ASP A 388 -4.75 -23.51 16.36
CA ASP A 388 -5.24 -24.04 15.08
C ASP A 388 -6.23 -23.08 14.36
N ARG A 389 -6.73 -22.05 15.05
CA ARG A 389 -7.69 -21.06 14.52
C ARG A 389 -7.06 -19.71 14.20
N LEU A 390 -5.74 -19.59 14.35
CA LEU A 390 -5.01 -18.35 14.17
C LEU A 390 -4.00 -18.47 13.03
N LEU A 391 -3.68 -17.32 12.45
CA LEU A 391 -2.47 -17.16 11.65
C LEU A 391 -1.29 -16.96 12.60
N ILE A 392 -0.29 -17.83 12.53
CA ILE A 392 0.91 -17.76 13.36
C ILE A 392 2.04 -17.19 12.52
N GLY A 393 2.67 -16.11 12.99
CA GLY A 393 3.65 -15.36 12.20
C GLY A 393 4.80 -14.76 13.01
N PRO A 394 5.82 -14.22 12.33
CA PRO A 394 6.92 -13.49 12.94
C PRO A 394 6.45 -12.15 13.52
N ALA A 395 6.87 -11.82 14.74
CA ALA A 395 6.56 -10.55 15.38
C ALA A 395 7.22 -9.34 14.72
N PHE A 396 8.42 -9.51 14.13
CA PHE A 396 9.29 -8.43 13.65
C PHE A 396 9.74 -8.58 12.19
N HIS A 397 8.98 -9.32 11.37
CA HIS A 397 9.33 -9.75 9.99
C HIS A 397 10.59 -10.63 9.84
N SER A 398 11.53 -10.55 10.78
CA SER A 398 12.61 -11.53 10.94
C SER A 398 12.02 -12.91 11.20
N ARG A 399 12.49 -13.90 10.44
CA ARG A 399 12.03 -15.30 10.55
C ARG A 399 12.55 -15.93 11.87
N PRO A 400 11.66 -16.40 12.77
CA PRO A 400 12.03 -17.18 13.94
C PRO A 400 12.58 -18.56 13.55
N LEU A 401 13.38 -19.17 14.42
CA LEU A 401 14.03 -20.47 14.15
C LEU A 401 13.01 -21.61 14.00
N GLY A 402 11.92 -21.54 14.76
CA GLY A 402 10.84 -22.52 14.71
C GLY A 402 9.97 -22.47 13.45
N MET A 403 10.15 -21.46 12.59
CA MET A 403 9.30 -21.19 11.43
C MET A 403 10.05 -21.36 10.12
N THR A 404 9.51 -22.16 9.21
CA THR A 404 10.13 -22.45 7.90
C THR A 404 9.71 -21.42 6.85
N ASP A 405 8.41 -21.28 6.58
CA ASP A 405 7.91 -20.58 5.38
C ASP A 405 6.94 -19.42 5.69
N GLY A 406 7.33 -18.55 6.63
CA GLY A 406 6.59 -17.33 6.96
C GLY A 406 5.28 -17.58 7.73
N PRO A 407 4.36 -16.59 7.77
CA PRO A 407 3.08 -16.73 8.45
C PRO A 407 2.27 -17.89 7.86
N VAL A 408 1.73 -18.73 8.74
CA VAL A 408 1.03 -19.97 8.36
C VAL A 408 -0.15 -20.20 9.29
N THR A 409 -1.23 -20.81 8.78
CA THR A 409 -2.37 -21.13 9.63
C THR A 409 -1.96 -22.21 10.62
N GLY A 410 -2.26 -22.04 11.90
CA GLY A 410 -1.85 -23.01 12.93
C GLY A 410 -2.32 -24.44 12.65
N ALA A 411 -3.49 -24.61 12.01
CA ALA A 411 -4.03 -25.91 11.59
C ALA A 411 -3.17 -26.61 10.51
N GLU A 412 -2.41 -25.87 9.71
CA GLU A 412 -1.55 -26.42 8.65
C GLU A 412 -0.22 -26.93 9.22
N ILE A 413 0.16 -26.48 10.43
CA ILE A 413 1.41 -26.87 11.08
C ILE A 413 1.19 -28.17 11.85
N THR A 414 1.76 -29.26 11.35
CA THR A 414 1.53 -30.61 11.90
C THR A 414 2.84 -31.33 12.24
N GLY A 415 2.73 -32.44 12.98
CA GLY A 415 3.86 -33.34 13.25
C GLY A 415 5.08 -32.66 13.90
N ALA A 416 6.26 -32.96 13.36
CA ALA A 416 7.54 -32.48 13.89
C ALA A 416 7.69 -30.94 13.77
N ASP A 417 7.12 -30.33 12.74
CA ASP A 417 7.18 -28.88 12.57
C ASP A 417 6.40 -28.14 13.65
N ARG A 418 5.22 -28.66 14.02
CA ARG A 418 4.44 -28.10 15.14
C ARG A 418 5.21 -28.18 16.45
N ALA A 419 5.82 -29.33 16.74
CA ALA A 419 6.61 -29.53 17.95
C ALA A 419 7.83 -28.56 17.98
N ARG A 420 8.52 -28.40 16.86
CA ARG A 420 9.66 -27.47 16.72
C ARG A 420 9.23 -26.02 16.93
N LEU A 421 8.14 -25.59 16.31
CA LEU A 421 7.62 -24.23 16.45
C LEU A 421 7.19 -23.95 17.88
N LEU A 422 6.41 -24.84 18.50
CA LEU A 422 5.97 -24.66 19.88
C LEU A 422 7.14 -24.63 20.88
N ALA A 423 8.16 -25.47 20.67
CA ALA A 423 9.37 -25.46 21.50
C ALA A 423 10.17 -24.15 21.34
N ASP A 424 10.32 -23.65 20.11
CA ASP A 424 10.99 -22.36 19.87
C ASP A 424 10.18 -21.18 20.42
N MET A 425 8.86 -21.19 20.24
CA MET A 425 7.95 -20.19 20.81
C MET A 425 7.95 -20.20 22.34
N ALA A 426 8.10 -21.36 22.99
CA ALA A 426 8.28 -21.43 24.43
C ALA A 426 9.61 -20.79 24.88
N ASN A 427 10.68 -20.90 24.08
CA ASN A 427 12.00 -20.34 24.38
C ASN A 427 12.10 -18.84 24.06
N ARG A 428 11.50 -18.39 22.96
CA ARG A 428 11.55 -17.01 22.44
C ARG A 428 10.16 -16.50 22.05
N PRO A 429 9.22 -16.41 23.00
CA PRO A 429 7.84 -16.08 22.70
C PRO A 429 7.67 -14.69 22.07
N GLN A 430 8.53 -13.73 22.40
CA GLN A 430 8.50 -12.38 21.83
C GLN A 430 8.72 -12.31 20.31
N ASP A 431 9.25 -13.37 19.69
CA ASP A 431 9.48 -13.39 18.24
C ASP A 431 8.23 -13.84 17.45
N TYR A 432 7.13 -14.17 18.15
CA TYR A 432 5.89 -14.69 17.56
C TYR A 432 4.69 -13.78 17.80
N VAL A 433 3.77 -13.79 16.83
CA VAL A 433 2.42 -13.23 16.94
C VAL A 433 1.39 -14.28 16.49
N GLY A 434 0.22 -14.25 17.12
CA GLY A 434 -0.99 -14.84 16.57
C GLY A 434 -1.91 -13.74 16.03
N GLN A 435 -2.53 -13.97 14.89
CA GLN A 435 -3.48 -13.04 14.28
C GLN A 435 -4.77 -13.76 13.90
N GLU A 436 -5.88 -13.03 13.92
CA GLU A 436 -7.16 -13.53 13.43
C GLU A 436 -7.08 -13.92 11.95
N LEU A 437 -7.68 -15.06 11.59
CA LEU A 437 -7.90 -15.45 10.20
C LEU A 437 -9.06 -14.64 9.61
N VAL A 438 -8.74 -13.67 8.76
CA VAL A 438 -9.77 -12.83 8.13
C VAL A 438 -10.36 -13.51 6.91
N GLN A 439 -11.69 -13.58 6.88
CA GLN A 439 -12.44 -13.87 5.66
C GLN A 439 -12.65 -12.57 4.87
N LEU A 440 -12.07 -12.51 3.67
CA LEU A 440 -12.18 -11.33 2.80
C LEU A 440 -13.45 -11.41 1.93
N SER A 441 -14.10 -10.27 1.74
CA SER A 441 -15.13 -10.08 0.73
C SER A 441 -14.57 -10.41 -0.66
N THR A 442 -15.45 -10.83 -1.57
CA THR A 442 -15.10 -11.06 -2.97
C THR A 442 -15.52 -9.90 -3.86
N MET A 443 -14.90 -9.81 -5.04
CA MET A 443 -15.35 -8.95 -6.14
C MET A 443 -15.28 -9.70 -7.48
N PRO A 444 -16.06 -9.27 -8.49
CA PRO A 444 -16.01 -9.87 -9.82
C PRO A 444 -14.67 -9.59 -10.52
N VAL A 445 -14.02 -10.64 -11.00
CA VAL A 445 -12.81 -10.57 -11.84
C VAL A 445 -13.04 -11.34 -13.13
N VAL A 446 -12.59 -10.78 -14.25
CA VAL A 446 -12.66 -11.44 -15.57
C VAL A 446 -11.54 -12.47 -15.68
N VAL A 447 -11.92 -13.75 -15.75
CA VAL A 447 -11.02 -14.89 -15.99
C VAL A 447 -11.48 -15.62 -17.24
N GLY A 448 -10.66 -15.54 -18.30
CA GLY A 448 -11.09 -16.00 -19.62
C GLY A 448 -12.19 -15.09 -20.16
N ASP A 449 -13.36 -15.66 -20.39
CA ASP A 449 -14.59 -15.02 -20.85
C ASP A 449 -15.67 -14.91 -19.75
N ALA A 450 -15.35 -15.28 -18.50
CA ALA A 450 -16.31 -15.33 -17.39
C ALA A 450 -15.95 -14.40 -16.23
N LEU A 451 -16.97 -13.92 -15.51
CA LEU A 451 -16.83 -13.29 -14.21
C LEU A 451 -16.73 -14.36 -13.12
N VAL A 452 -15.68 -14.29 -12.30
CA VAL A 452 -15.43 -15.24 -11.22
C VAL A 452 -15.15 -14.47 -9.92
N PRO A 453 -15.74 -14.88 -8.78
CA PRO A 453 -15.47 -14.23 -7.50
C PRO A 453 -14.02 -14.46 -7.08
N ARG A 454 -13.36 -13.39 -6.65
CA ARG A 454 -12.01 -13.43 -6.07
C ARG A 454 -11.96 -12.58 -4.80
N PRO A 455 -11.35 -13.08 -3.71
CA PRO A 455 -11.10 -12.25 -2.53
C PRO A 455 -10.17 -11.09 -2.92
N PHE A 456 -10.35 -9.94 -2.30
CA PHE A 456 -9.51 -8.78 -2.59
C PHE A 456 -8.99 -8.11 -1.32
N THR A 457 -7.88 -7.40 -1.47
CA THR A 457 -7.37 -6.42 -0.50
C THR A 457 -7.23 -5.07 -1.16
N LEU A 458 -7.29 -3.99 -0.37
CA LEU A 458 -7.12 -2.63 -0.86
C LEU A 458 -5.97 -1.95 -0.13
N ARG A 459 -4.91 -1.60 -0.84
CA ARG A 459 -3.85 -0.74 -0.33
C ARG A 459 -4.21 0.72 -0.54
N VAL A 460 -4.41 1.46 0.53
CA VAL A 460 -4.69 2.90 0.52
C VAL A 460 -3.41 3.67 0.81
N PHE A 461 -3.20 4.79 0.11
CA PHE A 461 -2.00 5.61 0.25
C PHE A 461 -2.33 6.97 0.87
N ALA A 462 -1.49 7.44 1.79
CA ALA A 462 -1.57 8.78 2.34
C ALA A 462 -0.22 9.49 2.23
N ALA A 463 -0.26 10.79 1.97
CA ALA A 463 0.93 11.60 1.81
C ALA A 463 0.77 12.98 2.45
N ARG A 464 1.88 13.61 2.84
CA ARG A 464 1.89 15.00 3.32
C ARG A 464 1.79 15.96 2.13
N ASN A 465 0.91 16.96 2.23
CA ASN A 465 0.80 18.05 1.26
C ASN A 465 1.81 19.18 1.56
N GLY A 466 1.78 20.26 0.77
CA GLY A 466 2.65 21.43 0.95
C GLY A 466 2.50 22.15 2.29
N ASP A 467 1.34 22.03 2.94
CA ASP A 467 1.05 22.59 4.26
C ASP A 467 1.44 21.63 5.41
N GLY A 468 1.91 20.43 5.07
CA GLY A 468 2.24 19.38 6.03
C GLY A 468 1.03 18.61 6.55
N GLU A 469 -0.15 18.74 5.94
CA GLU A 469 -1.34 17.97 6.29
C GLU A 469 -1.40 16.64 5.52
N TRP A 470 -2.08 15.64 6.10
CA TRP A 470 -2.30 14.38 5.42
C TRP A 470 -3.37 14.50 4.32
N THR A 471 -3.03 14.07 3.12
CA THR A 471 -3.98 13.82 2.03
C THR A 471 -4.01 12.33 1.70
N VAL A 472 -5.20 11.80 1.41
CA VAL A 472 -5.38 10.39 1.06
C VAL A 472 -5.66 10.30 -0.44
N LEU A 473 -4.95 9.41 -1.13
CA LEU A 473 -5.19 9.13 -2.55
C LEU A 473 -6.67 8.74 -2.72
N PRO A 474 -7.48 9.40 -3.56
CA PRO A 474 -8.89 9.03 -3.71
C PRO A 474 -9.03 7.74 -4.53
N GLY A 475 -8.76 6.61 -3.87
CA GLY A 475 -8.61 5.28 -4.44
C GLY A 475 -7.42 4.54 -3.82
N GLY A 476 -7.10 3.39 -4.36
CA GLY A 476 -6.00 2.58 -3.88
C GLY A 476 -5.57 1.53 -4.88
N PHE A 477 -4.64 0.68 -4.45
CA PHE A 477 -4.22 -0.48 -5.22
C PHE A 477 -4.96 -1.73 -4.72
N ALA A 478 -5.92 -2.20 -5.51
CA ALA A 478 -6.67 -3.42 -5.25
C ALA A 478 -5.90 -4.64 -5.78
N ARG A 479 -5.82 -5.71 -4.98
CA ARG A 479 -5.13 -6.97 -5.30
C ARG A 479 -6.03 -8.16 -5.03
#